data_AF-A0A1Z8TQB5-F1
#
_entry.id   AF-A0A1Z8TQB5-F1
#
_cell.length_a   1.000
_cell.length_b   1.000
_cell.length_c   1.000
_cell.angle_alpha   90.00
_cell.angle_beta   90.00
_cell.angle_gamma   90.00
#
_symmetry.space_group_name_H-M   'P 1'
#
loop_
_entity.id
_entity.type
_entity.pdbx_description
1 polymer ?
#
loop_
_entity_poly.entity_id
_entity_poly.type
_entity_poly.pdbx_seq_one_letter_code
_entity_poly.pdbx_strand_id
1 'polypeptide(L)'
;MTYFKSSTACYLLLIFLTSCSDKTSKSSQKGLLDDEVRAEIVSIDSNSSIVAFKVTASGSALDKFSNIENGSEIEAEAHPGDLSLLENKRIFKGRLQSTFSPQNGEIFLLHSVWPDDFRERIRFNNVNRLLRRDTLSLGEDSIKTIGDQVPPFALYDQDGLIITTDYFDGSVTIVNFIFTRCSEPEMCPAATMKMKKLQALVEQTKIPFVKFLSITLDPKFDTPGVLKSYARGYGLNESNFRLGTAGKTVIDDLTRQFGILRKKEPSVPLDHTMRTIVINSKRQIIYQVPGKGWSVDDFLSRLQGQQSI
;
A
#
# COMPACT_ATOMS: atom_id res chain seq x y z
N MET A 1 56.67 29.76 70.25
CA MET A 1 56.13 29.44 68.90
C MET A 1 54.63 29.71 68.94
N THR A 2 54.22 30.90 68.50
CA THR A 2 53.53 31.14 67.20
C THR A 2 52.04 30.81 67.23
N TYR A 3 51.25 31.84 67.57
CA TYR A 3 50.12 32.40 66.83
C TYR A 3 49.46 31.61 65.67
N PHE A 4 48.13 31.81 65.60
CA PHE A 4 47.26 32.06 64.44
C PHE A 4 46.17 31.03 64.05
N LYS A 5 44.96 31.59 64.01
CA LYS A 5 43.69 31.15 63.40
C LYS A 5 43.89 30.45 62.06
N SER A 6 43.09 29.41 61.82
CA SER A 6 42.78 28.91 60.48
C SER A 6 41.34 29.26 60.12
N SER A 7 41.18 29.79 58.91
CA SER A 7 39.99 30.40 58.33
C SER A 7 39.55 29.56 57.13
N THR A 8 38.22 29.47 56.94
CA THR A 8 37.48 29.40 55.66
C THR A 8 37.92 28.42 54.56
N ALA A 9 36.97 27.56 54.15
CA ALA A 9 36.54 27.47 52.75
C ALA A 9 35.18 26.74 52.65
N CYS A 10 34.09 27.49 52.49
CA CYS A 10 32.80 26.98 52.05
C CYS A 10 32.74 27.21 50.53
N TYR A 11 32.83 26.13 49.74
CA TYR A 11 32.70 26.21 48.29
C TYR A 11 31.21 26.33 47.92
N LEU A 12 30.77 27.54 47.59
CA LEU A 12 29.53 27.75 46.84
C LEU A 12 29.78 27.39 45.37
N LEU A 13 29.14 26.32 44.90
CA LEU A 13 29.10 25.95 43.49
C LEU A 13 28.00 26.78 42.80
N LEU A 14 28.39 27.82 42.06
CA LEU A 14 27.51 28.58 41.17
C LEU A 14 27.16 27.72 39.95
N ILE A 15 25.92 27.25 39.87
CA ILE A 15 25.37 26.61 38.67
C ILE A 15 24.91 27.71 37.71
N PHE A 16 25.65 27.89 36.62
CA PHE A 16 25.21 28.68 35.47
C PHE A 16 24.07 27.94 34.76
N LEU A 17 22.85 28.48 34.87
CA LEU A 17 21.74 28.08 34.01
C LEU A 17 21.92 28.72 32.64
N THR A 18 22.56 28.00 31.72
CA THR A 18 22.50 28.34 30.30
C THR A 18 21.08 28.08 29.80
N SER A 19 20.32 29.16 29.62
CA SER A 19 19.02 29.16 28.95
C SER A 19 19.21 28.79 27.48
N CYS A 20 19.04 27.52 27.15
CA CYS A 20 18.88 27.09 25.76
C CYS A 20 17.50 27.54 25.27
N SER A 21 17.51 28.36 24.23
CA SER A 21 16.34 28.77 23.47
C SER A 21 15.60 27.53 22.94
N ASP A 22 14.39 27.30 23.44
CA ASP A 22 13.47 26.31 22.89
C ASP A 22 13.03 26.78 21.49
N LYS A 23 13.69 26.24 20.46
CA LYS A 23 13.08 26.17 19.14
C LYS A 23 11.89 25.21 19.27
N THR A 24 10.70 25.77 19.36
CA THR A 24 9.44 25.05 19.18
C THR A 24 9.51 24.25 17.88
N SER A 25 9.71 22.93 17.98
CA SER A 25 9.54 22.06 16.82
C SER A 25 8.06 22.10 16.46
N LYS A 26 7.75 22.55 15.24
CA LYS A 26 6.43 22.37 14.65
C LYS A 26 6.14 20.86 14.76
N SER A 27 5.13 20.49 15.53
CA SER A 27 4.84 19.09 15.85
C SER A 27 4.56 18.34 14.55
N SER A 28 5.25 17.22 14.31
CA SER A 28 4.86 16.29 13.24
C SER A 28 3.37 15.96 13.43
N GLN A 29 2.54 16.31 12.45
CA GLN A 29 1.12 16.03 12.48
C GLN A 29 0.94 14.49 12.57
N LYS A 30 0.25 14.03 13.62
CA LYS A 30 0.13 12.60 13.97
C LYS A 30 -0.32 11.78 12.75
N GLY A 31 0.56 10.92 12.22
CA GLY A 31 0.24 9.96 11.16
C GLY A 31 0.73 10.31 9.74
N LEU A 32 1.55 11.36 9.57
CA LEU A 32 2.29 11.63 8.34
C LEU A 32 3.78 11.30 8.51
N LEU A 33 4.42 10.85 7.42
CA LEU A 33 5.87 10.78 7.32
C LEU A 33 6.47 12.18 7.09
N ASP A 34 7.77 12.32 7.33
CA ASP A 34 8.43 13.63 7.30
C ASP A 34 8.34 14.34 5.94
N ASP A 35 8.30 13.57 4.84
CA ASP A 35 8.19 14.05 3.46
C ASP A 35 6.78 13.98 2.88
N GLU A 36 5.76 13.66 3.69
CA GLU A 36 4.37 13.55 3.24
C GLU A 36 3.57 14.84 3.46
N VAL A 37 2.63 15.10 2.56
CA VAL A 37 1.52 16.04 2.74
C VAL A 37 0.21 15.30 2.83
N ARG A 38 -0.75 15.89 3.54
CA ARG A 38 -2.18 15.63 3.37
C ARG A 38 -2.81 16.85 2.74
N ALA A 39 -3.58 16.64 1.69
CA ALA A 39 -4.17 17.73 0.94
C ALA A 39 -5.54 17.39 0.35
N GLU A 40 -6.26 18.45 -0.02
CA GLU A 40 -7.50 18.39 -0.78
C GLU A 40 -7.25 18.89 -2.20
N ILE A 41 -7.72 18.15 -3.20
CA ILE A 41 -7.56 18.50 -4.61
C ILE A 41 -8.36 19.76 -4.94
N VAL A 42 -7.70 20.71 -5.62
CA VAL A 42 -8.31 21.93 -6.15
C VAL A 42 -8.60 21.75 -7.63
N SER A 43 -7.61 21.33 -8.42
CA SER A 43 -7.76 21.07 -9.85
C SER A 43 -6.74 20.04 -10.35
N ILE A 44 -7.04 19.42 -11.49
CA ILE A 44 -6.19 18.44 -12.15
C ILE A 44 -6.13 18.83 -13.64
N ASP A 45 -4.92 18.95 -14.17
CA ASP A 45 -4.65 19.04 -15.61
C ASP A 45 -3.99 17.73 -16.08
N SER A 46 -4.81 16.82 -16.59
CA SER A 46 -4.35 15.52 -17.08
C SER A 46 -3.45 15.60 -18.31
N ASN A 47 -3.49 16.69 -19.08
CA ASN A 47 -2.64 16.85 -20.27
C ASN A 47 -1.20 17.22 -19.87
N SER A 48 -1.08 18.13 -18.89
CA SER A 48 0.22 18.59 -18.38
C SER A 48 0.74 17.73 -17.23
N SER A 49 -0.05 16.76 -16.75
CA SER A 49 0.23 15.95 -15.56
C SER A 49 0.44 16.80 -14.30
N ILE A 50 -0.26 17.92 -14.21
CA ILE A 50 -0.19 18.86 -13.09
C ILE A 50 -1.42 18.69 -12.20
N VAL A 51 -1.20 18.75 -10.90
CA VAL A 51 -2.25 18.79 -9.89
C VAL A 51 -2.05 20.01 -9.00
N ALA A 52 -3.13 20.77 -8.80
CA ALA A 52 -3.19 21.80 -7.78
C ALA A 52 -3.96 21.28 -6.57
N PHE A 53 -3.41 21.46 -5.37
CA PHE A 53 -4.03 21.00 -4.14
C PHE A 53 -3.79 21.96 -2.98
N LYS A 54 -4.73 21.96 -2.04
CA LYS A 54 -4.67 22.72 -0.80
C LYS A 54 -4.13 21.87 0.33
N VAL A 55 -3.00 22.27 0.90
CA VAL A 55 -2.37 21.57 2.02
C VAL A 55 -3.23 21.70 3.27
N THR A 56 -3.46 20.58 3.96
CA THR A 56 -4.18 20.55 5.25
C THR A 56 -3.27 20.11 6.39
N ALA A 57 -2.21 19.36 6.09
CA ALA A 57 -1.14 19.00 7.01
C ALA A 57 0.12 18.61 6.22
N SER A 58 1.29 18.79 6.82
CA SER A 58 2.59 18.45 6.25
C SER A 58 3.48 17.76 7.29
N GLY A 59 4.40 16.94 6.79
CA GLY A 59 5.50 16.35 7.54
C GLY A 59 6.62 17.34 7.83
N SER A 60 7.45 17.00 8.82
CA SER A 60 8.48 17.90 9.35
C SER A 60 9.58 18.28 8.35
N ALA A 61 9.91 17.41 7.38
CA ALA A 61 10.93 17.71 6.37
C ALA A 61 10.44 18.72 5.31
N LEU A 62 9.13 18.96 5.25
CA LEU A 62 8.54 19.95 4.35
C LEU A 62 8.48 21.36 4.94
N ASP A 63 8.67 21.51 6.27
CA ASP A 63 8.70 22.82 6.95
C ASP A 63 9.82 23.74 6.46
N LYS A 64 10.83 23.18 5.78
CA LYS A 64 11.91 23.95 5.15
C LYS A 64 11.44 24.75 3.92
N PHE A 65 10.29 24.39 3.35
CA PHE A 65 9.70 25.05 2.20
C PHE A 65 8.63 26.04 2.69
N SER A 66 8.91 27.34 2.58
CA SER A 66 8.02 28.40 3.09
C SER A 66 6.64 28.44 2.41
N ASN A 67 6.50 27.82 1.24
CA ASN A 67 5.24 27.69 0.50
C ASN A 67 4.40 26.48 0.92
N ILE A 68 4.92 25.58 1.77
CA ILE A 68 4.19 24.39 2.24
C ILE A 68 3.69 24.63 3.66
N GLU A 69 2.56 25.33 3.77
CA GLU A 69 1.89 25.59 5.05
C GLU A 69 0.41 25.17 4.98
N ASN A 70 -0.23 25.01 6.15
CA ASN A 70 -1.65 24.68 6.20
C ASN A 70 -2.46 25.80 5.53
N GLY A 71 -3.27 25.43 4.54
CA GLY A 71 -4.08 26.33 3.74
C GLY A 71 -3.43 26.79 2.44
N SER A 72 -2.14 26.57 2.25
CA SER A 72 -1.44 26.91 1.00
C SER A 72 -1.92 26.04 -0.17
N GLU A 73 -2.06 26.67 -1.33
CA GLU A 73 -2.28 25.96 -2.60
C GLU A 73 -0.94 25.75 -3.30
N ILE A 74 -0.71 24.52 -3.74
CA ILE A 74 0.54 24.08 -4.36
C ILE A 74 0.21 23.39 -5.67
N GLU A 75 1.02 23.66 -6.68
CA GLU A 75 1.06 22.89 -7.92
C GLU A 75 2.22 21.89 -7.88
N ALA A 76 1.93 20.65 -8.30
CA ALA A 76 2.92 19.61 -8.43
C ALA A 76 2.68 18.80 -9.71
N GLU A 77 3.75 18.26 -10.28
CA GLU A 77 3.66 17.21 -11.28
C GLU A 77 3.35 15.88 -10.59
N ALA A 78 2.58 15.01 -11.22
CA ALA A 78 2.32 13.66 -10.74
C ALA A 78 2.41 12.64 -11.87
N HIS A 79 2.86 11.43 -11.57
CA HIS A 79 2.85 10.36 -12.56
C HIS A 79 1.42 9.96 -12.96
N PRO A 80 1.18 9.48 -14.20
CA PRO A 80 -0.16 9.16 -14.68
C PRO A 80 -0.97 8.19 -13.81
N GLY A 81 -0.29 7.27 -13.11
CA GLY A 81 -0.93 6.35 -12.17
C GLY A 81 -1.46 7.05 -10.92
N ASP A 82 -0.64 7.91 -10.31
CA ASP A 82 -1.05 8.72 -9.14
C ASP A 82 -2.10 9.77 -9.55
N LEU A 83 -1.98 10.36 -10.74
CA LEU A 83 -2.97 11.32 -11.26
C LEU A 83 -4.36 10.71 -11.42
N SER A 84 -4.43 9.50 -11.99
CA SER A 84 -5.69 8.75 -12.17
C SER A 84 -6.41 8.45 -10.85
N LEU A 85 -5.66 8.33 -9.75
CA LEU A 85 -6.22 8.16 -8.41
C LEU A 85 -6.88 9.45 -7.91
N LEU A 86 -6.24 10.59 -8.16
CA LEU A 86 -6.69 11.90 -7.70
C LEU A 86 -7.97 12.38 -8.40
N GLU A 87 -8.24 11.89 -9.61
CA GLU A 87 -9.52 12.12 -10.32
C GLU A 87 -10.73 11.61 -9.53
N ASN A 88 -10.53 10.55 -8.73
CA ASN A 88 -11.60 9.88 -7.98
C ASN A 88 -11.56 10.15 -6.47
N LYS A 89 -10.45 10.69 -5.95
CA LYS A 89 -10.20 10.89 -4.52
C LYS A 89 -9.83 12.32 -4.22
N ARG A 90 -10.78 13.07 -3.63
CA ARG A 90 -10.61 14.48 -3.27
C ARG A 90 -9.57 14.72 -2.19
N ILE A 91 -9.50 13.83 -1.20
CA ILE A 91 -8.57 13.95 -0.07
C ILE A 91 -7.54 12.83 -0.16
N PHE A 92 -6.28 13.21 -0.14
CA PHE A 92 -5.17 12.28 -0.28
C PHE A 92 -4.05 12.61 0.70
N LYS A 93 -3.14 11.64 0.83
CA LYS A 93 -1.79 11.88 1.30
C LYS A 93 -0.78 11.40 0.26
N GLY A 94 0.36 12.06 0.18
CA GLY A 94 1.40 11.70 -0.77
C GLY A 94 2.71 12.37 -0.41
N ARG A 95 3.80 11.92 -1.03
CA ARG A 95 5.13 12.47 -0.80
C ARG A 95 5.41 13.60 -1.77
N LEU A 96 6.08 14.63 -1.29
CA LEU A 96 6.57 15.72 -2.13
C LEU A 96 8.08 15.68 -2.22
N GLN A 97 8.57 15.72 -3.46
CA GLN A 97 9.99 15.85 -3.75
C GLN A 97 10.20 17.06 -4.66
N SER A 98 11.09 17.97 -4.29
CA SER A 98 11.49 19.06 -5.19
C SER A 98 12.21 18.48 -6.41
N THR A 99 11.83 18.94 -7.60
CA THR A 99 12.38 18.54 -8.88
C THR A 99 12.48 19.74 -9.83
N PHE A 100 13.07 19.52 -10.99
CA PHE A 100 13.09 20.47 -12.08
C PHE A 100 12.43 19.87 -13.31
N SER A 101 11.49 20.61 -13.90
CA SER A 101 10.81 20.28 -15.14
C SER A 101 11.26 21.22 -16.25
N PRO A 102 11.59 20.72 -17.46
CA PRO A 102 11.97 21.59 -18.58
C PRO A 102 10.89 22.62 -18.95
N GLN A 103 9.62 22.31 -18.69
CA GLN A 103 8.49 23.18 -19.03
C GLN A 103 8.13 24.13 -17.88
N ASN A 104 8.23 23.65 -16.63
CA ASN A 104 7.70 24.34 -15.45
C ASN A 104 8.78 24.93 -14.52
N GLY A 105 10.07 24.67 -14.79
CA GLY A 105 11.17 25.09 -13.92
C GLY A 105 11.22 24.30 -12.62
N GLU A 106 11.51 24.96 -11.50
CA GLU A 106 11.45 24.34 -10.17
C GLU A 106 9.99 24.03 -9.80
N ILE A 107 9.69 22.75 -9.56
CA ILE A 107 8.35 22.26 -9.24
C ILE A 107 8.45 21.10 -8.24
N PHE A 108 7.33 20.72 -7.63
CA PHE A 108 7.27 19.48 -6.85
C PHE A 108 6.82 18.31 -7.72
N LEU A 109 7.41 17.14 -7.46
CA LEU A 109 6.87 15.86 -7.84
C LEU A 109 6.03 15.34 -6.67
N LEU A 110 4.72 15.18 -6.90
CA LEU A 110 3.82 14.43 -6.04
C LEU A 110 3.86 12.95 -6.44
N HIS A 111 4.21 12.09 -5.50
CA HIS A 111 4.29 10.66 -5.74
C HIS A 111 3.85 9.83 -4.54
N SER A 112 3.67 8.53 -4.77
CA SER A 112 3.28 7.57 -3.73
C SER A 112 1.97 7.98 -3.06
N VAL A 113 0.97 8.32 -3.86
CA VAL A 113 -0.31 8.88 -3.41
C VAL A 113 -1.20 7.78 -2.83
N TRP A 114 -1.89 8.11 -1.74
CA TRP A 114 -2.89 7.26 -1.08
C TRP A 114 -4.18 8.03 -0.82
N PRO A 115 -5.35 7.38 -0.94
CA PRO A 115 -6.60 7.93 -0.42
C PRO A 115 -6.46 8.23 1.08
N ASP A 116 -7.01 9.37 1.52
CA ASP A 116 -6.91 9.75 2.94
C ASP A 116 -8.19 10.39 3.50
N ASP A 117 -9.34 10.07 2.89
CA ASP A 117 -10.65 10.39 3.47
C ASP A 117 -10.79 9.81 4.88
N PHE A 118 -11.30 10.63 5.80
CA PHE A 118 -11.35 10.28 7.22
C PHE A 118 -12.24 9.05 7.50
N ARG A 119 -13.41 8.96 6.85
CA ARG A 119 -14.38 7.88 7.10
C ARG A 119 -13.88 6.58 6.48
N GLU A 120 -13.38 6.64 5.25
CA GLU A 120 -12.76 5.51 4.57
C GLU A 120 -11.58 4.96 5.37
N ARG A 121 -10.68 5.83 5.86
CA ARG A 121 -9.54 5.43 6.69
C ARG A 121 -9.95 4.73 7.98
N ILE A 122 -10.99 5.21 8.67
CA ILE A 122 -11.50 4.53 9.88
C ILE A 122 -12.05 3.16 9.54
N ARG A 123 -12.87 3.05 8.48
CA ARG A 123 -13.41 1.76 8.02
C ARG A 123 -12.29 0.79 7.68
N PHE A 124 -11.31 1.23 6.90
CA PHE A 124 -10.14 0.46 6.50
C PHE A 124 -9.36 -0.08 7.71
N ASN A 125 -9.04 0.79 8.67
CA ASN A 125 -8.29 0.42 9.87
C ASN A 125 -9.07 -0.53 10.79
N ASN A 126 -10.39 -0.35 10.89
CA ASN A 126 -11.24 -1.22 11.71
C ASN A 126 -11.27 -2.66 11.17
N VAL A 127 -11.41 -2.84 9.85
CA VAL A 127 -11.38 -4.17 9.24
C VAL A 127 -10.01 -4.82 9.44
N ASN A 128 -8.93 -4.08 9.21
CA ASN A 128 -7.57 -4.62 9.35
C ASN A 128 -7.15 -4.87 10.81
N ARG A 129 -7.79 -4.23 11.80
CA ARG A 129 -7.65 -4.62 13.21
C ARG A 129 -8.25 -6.01 13.48
N LEU A 130 -9.32 -6.39 12.78
CA LEU A 130 -9.87 -7.74 12.85
C LEU A 130 -8.93 -8.76 12.21
N LEU A 131 -8.33 -8.44 11.05
CA LEU A 131 -7.28 -9.24 10.44
C LEU A 131 -6.16 -9.52 11.45
N ARG A 132 -5.62 -8.45 12.06
CA ARG A 132 -4.51 -8.56 13.00
C ARG A 132 -4.86 -9.45 14.19
N ARG A 133 -6.06 -9.29 14.75
CA ARG A 133 -6.55 -10.14 15.86
C ARG A 133 -6.66 -11.60 15.43
N ASP A 134 -7.22 -11.84 14.25
CA ASP A 134 -7.35 -13.20 13.67
C ASP A 134 -5.96 -13.83 13.51
N THR A 135 -5.01 -13.13 12.89
CA THR A 135 -3.63 -13.59 12.70
C THR A 135 -2.90 -13.86 14.01
N LEU A 136 -3.12 -13.04 15.04
CA LEU A 136 -2.51 -13.26 16.36
C LEU A 136 -3.14 -14.42 17.14
N SER A 137 -4.40 -14.77 16.83
CA SER A 137 -5.07 -15.93 17.42
C SER A 137 -4.69 -17.26 16.75
N LEU A 138 -4.13 -17.20 15.53
CA LEU A 138 -3.55 -18.36 14.86
C LEU A 138 -2.24 -18.77 15.54
N GLY A 139 -2.05 -20.07 15.73
CA GLY A 139 -0.76 -20.63 16.16
C GLY A 139 0.36 -20.21 15.19
N GLU A 140 1.62 -20.25 15.64
CA GLU A 140 2.78 -19.76 14.86
C GLU A 140 2.82 -20.35 13.44
N ASP A 141 2.48 -21.64 13.29
CA ASP A 141 2.55 -22.38 12.03
C ASP A 141 1.21 -22.55 11.29
N SER A 142 0.13 -21.93 11.78
CA SER A 142 -1.20 -22.09 11.18
C SER A 142 -1.37 -21.20 9.95
N ILE A 143 -1.62 -21.82 8.80
CA ILE A 143 -1.98 -21.16 7.54
C ILE A 143 -3.40 -21.57 7.12
N LYS A 144 -4.07 -20.71 6.36
CA LYS A 144 -5.35 -21.03 5.72
C LYS A 144 -5.12 -22.02 4.58
N THR A 145 -5.99 -23.02 4.51
CA THR A 145 -5.96 -24.12 3.54
C THR A 145 -7.34 -24.30 2.90
N ILE A 146 -7.45 -25.27 1.98
CA ILE A 146 -8.72 -25.62 1.32
C ILE A 146 -9.76 -25.96 2.39
N GLY A 147 -10.94 -25.37 2.27
CA GLY A 147 -12.05 -25.45 3.21
C GLY A 147 -12.16 -24.24 4.15
N ASP A 148 -11.05 -23.56 4.42
CA ASP A 148 -11.03 -22.41 5.32
C ASP A 148 -11.69 -21.17 4.73
N GLN A 149 -12.24 -20.36 5.62
CA GLN A 149 -12.74 -19.03 5.33
C GLN A 149 -11.59 -18.04 5.16
N VAL A 150 -11.73 -17.14 4.19
CA VAL A 150 -10.83 -16.01 3.98
C VAL A 150 -10.90 -15.08 5.20
N PRO A 151 -9.75 -14.66 5.77
CA PRO A 151 -9.75 -13.75 6.90
C PRO A 151 -10.32 -12.38 6.51
N PRO A 152 -10.92 -11.63 7.46
CA PRO A 152 -11.35 -10.27 7.18
C PRO A 152 -10.13 -9.41 6.83
N PHE A 153 -10.18 -8.65 5.74
CA PHE A 153 -9.14 -7.69 5.37
C PHE A 153 -9.74 -6.50 4.63
N ALA A 154 -8.99 -5.40 4.59
CA ALA A 154 -9.23 -4.28 3.70
C ALA A 154 -7.95 -3.92 2.94
N LEU A 155 -8.04 -3.79 1.62
CA LEU A 155 -6.98 -3.33 0.73
C LEU A 155 -7.47 -2.09 -0.04
N TYR A 156 -6.54 -1.24 -0.47
CA TYR A 156 -6.80 -0.27 -1.53
C TYR A 156 -6.46 -0.92 -2.86
N ASP A 157 -7.34 -0.80 -3.84
CA ASP A 157 -7.06 -1.23 -5.20
C ASP A 157 -6.27 -0.17 -6.00
N GLN A 158 -6.00 -0.47 -7.27
CA GLN A 158 -5.29 0.44 -8.17
C GLN A 158 -6.03 1.77 -8.47
N ASP A 159 -7.33 1.84 -8.16
CA ASP A 159 -8.17 3.04 -8.29
C ASP A 159 -8.38 3.73 -6.93
N GLY A 160 -7.71 3.24 -5.87
CA GLY A 160 -7.86 3.72 -4.50
C GLY A 160 -9.17 3.35 -3.83
N LEU A 161 -9.94 2.43 -4.40
CA LEU A 161 -11.16 1.93 -3.80
C LEU A 161 -10.83 0.87 -2.75
N ILE A 162 -11.65 0.80 -1.70
CA ILE A 162 -11.47 -0.20 -0.65
C ILE A 162 -12.08 -1.52 -1.12
N ILE A 163 -11.24 -2.56 -1.16
CA ILE A 163 -11.64 -3.96 -1.32
C ILE A 163 -11.71 -4.60 0.06
N THR A 164 -12.84 -5.21 0.39
CA THR A 164 -12.94 -6.10 1.56
C THR A 164 -13.33 -7.52 1.14
N THR A 165 -13.61 -8.41 2.08
CA THR A 165 -14.01 -9.80 1.76
C THR A 165 -15.36 -9.91 1.06
N ASP A 166 -16.15 -8.84 1.03
CA ASP A 166 -17.34 -8.73 0.17
C ASP A 166 -17.01 -8.80 -1.33
N TYR A 167 -15.76 -8.54 -1.73
CA TYR A 167 -15.32 -8.69 -3.11
C TYR A 167 -15.51 -10.10 -3.68
N PHE A 168 -15.51 -11.12 -2.82
CA PHE A 168 -15.72 -12.52 -3.20
C PHE A 168 -17.20 -12.86 -3.40
N ASP A 169 -18.11 -12.07 -2.84
CA ASP A 169 -19.54 -12.41 -2.81
C ASP A 169 -20.11 -12.51 -4.23
N GLY A 170 -20.89 -13.58 -4.45
CA GLY A 170 -21.52 -13.85 -5.75
C GLY A 170 -20.54 -14.18 -6.88
N SER A 171 -19.26 -14.38 -6.60
CA SER A 171 -18.23 -14.64 -7.62
C SER A 171 -17.27 -15.77 -7.25
N VAL A 172 -16.61 -16.35 -8.25
CA VAL A 172 -15.40 -17.15 -8.04
C VAL A 172 -14.20 -16.26 -8.32
N THR A 173 -13.32 -16.11 -7.34
CA THR A 173 -12.18 -15.19 -7.45
C THR A 173 -10.87 -15.96 -7.45
N ILE A 174 -10.02 -15.67 -8.44
CA ILE A 174 -8.65 -16.16 -8.49
C ILE A 174 -7.77 -15.12 -7.80
N VAL A 175 -7.03 -15.56 -6.79
CA VAL A 175 -6.12 -14.72 -6.02
C VAL A 175 -4.68 -15.17 -6.21
N ASN A 176 -3.77 -14.24 -6.44
CA ASN A 176 -2.34 -14.50 -6.36
C ASN A 176 -1.60 -13.33 -5.67
N PHE A 177 -0.30 -13.50 -5.49
CA PHE A 177 0.58 -12.51 -4.87
C PHE A 177 1.71 -12.13 -5.83
N ILE A 178 1.98 -10.84 -5.94
CA ILE A 178 3.00 -10.27 -6.85
C ILE A 178 3.73 -9.12 -6.17
N PHE A 179 4.77 -8.58 -6.78
CA PHE A 179 5.23 -7.21 -6.52
C PHE A 179 5.74 -6.61 -7.83
N THR A 180 5.53 -5.31 -8.04
CA THR A 180 5.65 -4.74 -9.39
C THR A 180 7.08 -4.68 -9.92
N ARG A 181 8.07 -4.61 -9.02
CA ARG A 181 9.51 -4.55 -9.34
C ARG A 181 10.21 -5.91 -9.41
N CYS A 182 9.46 -7.01 -9.46
CA CYS A 182 10.06 -8.33 -9.56
C CYS A 182 10.83 -8.48 -10.88
N SER A 183 12.15 -8.65 -10.78
CA SER A 183 13.04 -8.80 -11.94
C SER A 183 13.07 -10.22 -12.50
N GLU A 184 12.48 -11.20 -11.81
CA GLU A 184 12.52 -12.62 -12.19
C GLU A 184 11.40 -12.97 -13.18
N PRO A 185 11.69 -13.18 -14.49
CA PRO A 185 10.66 -13.28 -15.52
C PRO A 185 9.70 -14.45 -15.29
N GLU A 186 10.22 -15.57 -14.78
CA GLU A 186 9.49 -16.81 -14.52
C GLU A 186 8.65 -16.79 -13.24
N MET A 187 8.62 -15.65 -12.51
CA MET A 187 7.87 -15.50 -11.26
C MET A 187 6.68 -14.54 -11.44
N CYS A 188 6.78 -13.28 -10.96
CA CYS A 188 5.66 -12.34 -10.99
C CYS A 188 5.23 -11.98 -12.43
N PRO A 189 6.14 -11.65 -13.38
CA PRO A 189 5.76 -11.39 -14.76
C PRO A 189 5.01 -12.55 -15.41
N ALA A 190 5.54 -13.77 -15.31
CA ALA A 190 4.88 -14.97 -15.81
C ALA A 190 3.52 -15.22 -15.12
N ALA A 191 3.41 -15.04 -13.81
CA ALA A 191 2.15 -15.21 -13.09
C ALA A 191 1.09 -14.18 -13.52
N THR A 192 1.45 -12.92 -13.70
CA THR A 192 0.55 -11.87 -14.20
C THR A 192 0.09 -12.20 -15.62
N MET A 193 0.99 -12.66 -16.49
CA MET A 193 0.63 -13.09 -17.85
C MET A 193 -0.31 -14.31 -17.85
N LYS A 194 -0.11 -15.28 -16.96
CA LYS A 194 -1.04 -16.41 -16.79
C LYS A 194 -2.41 -15.95 -16.31
N MET A 195 -2.47 -15.04 -15.33
CA MET A 195 -3.74 -14.45 -14.85
C MET A 195 -4.47 -13.71 -15.97
N LYS A 196 -3.76 -12.89 -16.76
CA LYS A 196 -4.31 -12.22 -17.94
C LYS A 196 -4.86 -13.20 -18.97
N LYS A 197 -4.11 -14.26 -19.29
CA LYS A 197 -4.56 -15.29 -20.23
C LYS A 197 -5.81 -15.99 -19.71
N LEU A 198 -5.87 -16.32 -18.41
CA LEU A 198 -7.04 -16.91 -17.79
C LEU A 198 -8.25 -15.97 -17.85
N GLN A 199 -8.06 -14.68 -17.56
CA GLN A 199 -9.10 -13.65 -17.71
C GLN A 199 -9.70 -13.64 -19.13
N ALA A 200 -8.85 -13.61 -20.16
CA ALA A 200 -9.32 -13.62 -21.54
C ALA A 200 -10.09 -14.91 -21.90
N LEU A 201 -9.64 -16.07 -21.44
CA LEU A 201 -10.33 -17.35 -21.69
C LEU A 201 -11.66 -17.46 -20.96
N VAL A 202 -11.74 -16.96 -19.73
CA VAL A 202 -12.98 -16.88 -18.95
C VAL A 202 -14.02 -16.01 -19.67
N GLU A 203 -13.61 -14.86 -20.22
CA GLU A 203 -14.47 -13.99 -21.02
C GLU A 203 -14.97 -14.71 -22.29
N GLN A 204 -14.09 -15.41 -23.00
CA GLN A 204 -14.43 -16.16 -24.22
C GLN A 204 -15.39 -17.33 -23.95
N THR A 205 -15.17 -18.04 -22.84
CA THR A 205 -16.01 -19.17 -22.41
C THR A 205 -17.30 -18.72 -21.72
N LYS A 206 -17.50 -17.40 -21.55
CA LYS A 206 -18.66 -16.78 -20.92
C LYS A 206 -18.98 -17.34 -19.54
N ILE A 207 -17.95 -17.70 -18.77
CA ILE A 207 -18.13 -18.13 -17.39
C ILE A 207 -18.52 -16.89 -16.58
N PRO A 208 -19.76 -16.81 -16.07
CA PRO A 208 -20.21 -15.60 -15.42
C PRO A 208 -19.56 -15.48 -14.04
N PHE A 209 -19.46 -14.24 -13.55
CA PHE A 209 -19.05 -13.93 -12.17
C PHE A 209 -17.66 -14.43 -11.76
N VAL A 210 -16.69 -14.42 -12.66
CA VAL A 210 -15.28 -14.65 -12.31
C VAL A 210 -14.55 -13.34 -12.12
N LYS A 211 -13.82 -13.23 -11.00
CA LYS A 211 -12.99 -12.08 -10.66
C LYS A 211 -11.54 -12.48 -10.43
N PHE A 212 -10.66 -11.51 -10.48
CA PHE A 212 -9.22 -11.65 -10.24
C PHE A 212 -8.77 -10.64 -9.20
N LEU A 213 -7.86 -11.06 -8.32
CA LEU A 213 -7.22 -10.20 -7.32
C LEU A 213 -5.74 -10.57 -7.19
N SER A 214 -4.86 -9.63 -7.52
CA SER A 214 -3.43 -9.75 -7.22
C SER A 214 -3.08 -8.88 -6.02
N ILE A 215 -2.49 -9.46 -4.97
CA ILE A 215 -2.11 -8.72 -3.76
C ILE A 215 -0.60 -8.46 -3.77
N THR A 216 -0.18 -7.21 -3.55
CA THR A 216 1.26 -6.90 -3.52
C THR A 216 1.97 -7.50 -2.30
N LEU A 217 3.24 -7.85 -2.49
CA LEU A 217 4.18 -8.23 -1.46
C LEU A 217 5.15 -7.09 -1.08
N ASP A 218 5.17 -5.99 -1.83
CA ASP A 218 6.00 -4.80 -1.58
C ASP A 218 5.14 -3.52 -1.42
N PRO A 219 4.32 -3.42 -0.36
CA PRO A 219 3.43 -2.27 -0.17
C PRO A 219 4.14 -0.93 0.03
N LYS A 220 5.45 -0.93 0.30
CA LYS A 220 6.22 0.31 0.46
C LYS A 220 6.42 0.99 -0.90
N PHE A 221 6.57 0.21 -1.96
CA PHE A 221 6.73 0.72 -3.33
C PHE A 221 5.42 0.66 -4.12
N ASP A 222 4.67 -0.43 -3.98
CA ASP A 222 3.44 -0.68 -4.73
C ASP A 222 2.25 0.08 -4.14
N THR A 223 2.24 1.40 -4.32
CA THR A 223 1.08 2.27 -4.04
C THR A 223 -0.03 2.04 -5.08
N PRO A 224 -1.27 2.50 -4.83
CA PRO A 224 -2.35 2.41 -5.82
C PRO A 224 -1.96 2.92 -7.21
N GLY A 225 -1.30 4.08 -7.32
CA GLY A 225 -0.86 4.62 -8.61
C GLY A 225 0.21 3.77 -9.32
N VAL A 226 1.11 3.12 -8.56
CA VAL A 226 2.08 2.17 -9.11
C VAL A 226 1.37 0.92 -9.61
N LEU A 227 0.42 0.38 -8.84
CA LEU A 227 -0.40 -0.77 -9.26
C LEU A 227 -1.26 -0.45 -10.49
N LYS A 228 -1.75 0.79 -10.62
CA LYS A 228 -2.48 1.25 -11.81
C LYS A 228 -1.60 1.22 -13.05
N SER A 229 -0.37 1.74 -12.91
CA SER A 229 0.62 1.72 -13.99
C SER A 229 1.00 0.28 -14.38
N TYR A 230 1.13 -0.61 -13.40
CA TYR A 230 1.37 -2.03 -13.63
C TYR A 230 0.20 -2.70 -14.38
N ALA A 231 -1.05 -2.47 -13.95
CA ALA A 231 -2.24 -3.00 -14.61
C ALA A 231 -2.33 -2.59 -16.09
N ARG A 232 -2.10 -1.29 -16.35
CA ARG A 232 -2.07 -0.72 -17.71
C ARG A 232 -0.92 -1.30 -18.55
N GLY A 233 0.28 -1.42 -17.97
CA GLY A 233 1.45 -1.98 -18.65
C GLY A 233 1.24 -3.44 -19.09
N TYR A 234 0.53 -4.24 -18.30
CA TYR A 234 0.15 -5.60 -18.69
C TYR A 234 -1.14 -5.66 -19.51
N GLY A 235 -1.88 -4.55 -19.65
CA GLY A 235 -3.17 -4.51 -20.33
C GLY A 235 -4.19 -5.45 -19.69
N LEU A 236 -4.31 -5.41 -18.36
CA LEU A 236 -5.32 -6.16 -17.61
C LEU A 236 -6.70 -5.51 -17.77
N ASN A 237 -7.75 -6.30 -17.93
CA ASN A 237 -9.11 -5.76 -17.94
C ASN A 237 -9.55 -5.47 -16.50
N GLU A 238 -9.60 -4.19 -16.14
CA GLU A 238 -9.89 -3.76 -14.76
C GLU A 238 -11.37 -3.91 -14.37
N SER A 239 -12.27 -4.29 -15.29
CA SER A 239 -13.68 -4.51 -14.96
C SER A 239 -13.90 -5.67 -13.97
N ASN A 240 -13.04 -6.69 -14.01
CA ASN A 240 -13.05 -7.83 -13.09
C ASN A 240 -11.67 -8.22 -12.53
N PHE A 241 -10.65 -7.37 -12.72
CA PHE A 241 -9.31 -7.58 -12.15
C PHE A 241 -8.92 -6.40 -11.26
N ARG A 242 -8.62 -6.71 -10.00
CA ARG A 242 -8.06 -5.76 -9.04
C ARG A 242 -6.65 -6.11 -8.61
N LEU A 243 -5.84 -5.09 -8.36
CA LEU A 243 -4.54 -5.22 -7.69
C LEU A 243 -4.63 -4.49 -6.36
N GLY A 244 -4.38 -5.20 -5.26
CA GLY A 244 -4.57 -4.70 -3.91
C GLY A 244 -3.26 -4.42 -3.16
N THR A 245 -3.24 -3.32 -2.41
CA THR A 245 -2.16 -2.91 -1.50
C THR A 245 -2.71 -2.38 -0.18
N ALA A 246 -1.86 -2.34 0.85
CA ALA A 246 -2.19 -1.82 2.18
C ALA A 246 -0.90 -1.49 2.95
N GLY A 247 -1.00 -1.01 4.18
CA GLY A 247 0.17 -0.86 5.05
C GLY A 247 0.91 -2.18 5.28
N LYS A 248 2.23 -2.11 5.49
CA LYS A 248 3.12 -3.29 5.62
C LYS A 248 2.59 -4.37 6.58
N THR A 249 2.09 -3.99 7.76
CA THR A 249 1.57 -4.94 8.75
C THR A 249 0.37 -5.74 8.21
N VAL A 250 -0.51 -5.12 7.42
CA VAL A 250 -1.67 -5.80 6.81
C VAL A 250 -1.20 -6.83 5.79
N ILE A 251 -0.25 -6.46 4.94
CA ILE A 251 0.33 -7.39 3.97
C ILE A 251 1.09 -8.51 4.67
N ASP A 252 1.84 -8.22 5.74
CA ASP A 252 2.53 -9.25 6.54
C ASP A 252 1.53 -10.24 7.17
N ASP A 253 0.43 -9.75 7.72
CA ASP A 253 -0.64 -10.60 8.27
C ASP A 253 -1.27 -11.48 7.18
N LEU A 254 -1.62 -10.91 6.02
CA LEU A 254 -2.17 -11.65 4.88
C LEU A 254 -1.18 -12.71 4.37
N THR A 255 0.09 -12.36 4.18
CA THR A 255 1.11 -13.30 3.71
C THR A 255 1.31 -14.44 4.68
N ARG A 256 1.31 -14.19 5.99
CA ARG A 256 1.34 -15.25 7.01
C ARG A 256 0.13 -16.17 6.88
N GLN A 257 -1.08 -15.60 6.87
CA GLN A 257 -2.31 -16.38 6.81
C GLN A 257 -2.42 -17.22 5.53
N PHE A 258 -2.03 -16.70 4.37
CA PHE A 258 -2.07 -17.44 3.11
C PHE A 258 -0.85 -18.32 2.87
N GLY A 259 0.07 -18.42 3.83
CA GLY A 259 1.26 -19.26 3.73
C GLY A 259 2.21 -18.82 2.62
N ILE A 260 2.36 -17.51 2.45
CA ILE A 260 3.35 -16.85 1.60
C ILE A 260 4.59 -16.57 2.46
N LEU A 261 5.50 -17.54 2.49
CA LEU A 261 6.72 -17.45 3.29
C LEU A 261 7.72 -16.54 2.58
N ARG A 262 8.28 -15.57 3.31
CA ARG A 262 9.43 -14.78 2.84
C ARG A 262 10.72 -15.35 3.44
N LYS A 263 11.69 -15.70 2.61
CA LYS A 263 13.06 -15.95 3.04
C LYS A 263 13.77 -14.61 3.21
N LYS A 264 14.35 -14.38 4.38
CA LYS A 264 15.18 -13.20 4.65
C LYS A 264 16.60 -13.49 4.17
N GLU A 265 16.86 -13.31 2.88
CA GLU A 265 18.22 -13.30 2.34
C GLU A 265 18.69 -11.83 2.23
N PRO A 266 19.81 -11.41 2.83
CA PRO A 266 20.24 -10.01 2.82
C PRO A 266 20.49 -9.41 1.42
N SER A 267 20.80 -10.26 0.44
CA SER A 267 21.12 -9.88 -0.94
C SER A 267 19.94 -10.00 -1.92
N VAL A 268 18.83 -10.63 -1.53
CA VAL A 268 17.62 -10.77 -2.35
C VAL A 268 16.49 -10.00 -1.68
N PRO A 269 16.06 -8.85 -2.24
CA PRO A 269 15.14 -7.96 -1.54
C PRO A 269 13.83 -8.62 -1.09
N LEU A 270 13.35 -9.64 -1.80
CA LEU A 270 12.11 -10.38 -1.53
C LEU A 270 12.16 -11.81 -2.11
N ASP A 271 12.73 -12.78 -1.41
CA ASP A 271 12.55 -14.21 -1.73
C ASP A 271 11.25 -14.70 -1.07
N HIS A 272 10.27 -15.19 -1.83
CA HIS A 272 9.02 -15.66 -1.28
C HIS A 272 8.42 -16.87 -2.01
N THR A 273 7.65 -17.69 -1.30
CA THR A 273 6.82 -18.72 -1.94
C THR A 273 5.70 -18.06 -2.74
N MET A 274 5.37 -18.60 -3.91
CA MET A 274 4.18 -18.18 -4.66
C MET A 274 2.98 -19.04 -4.26
N ARG A 275 1.77 -18.51 -4.38
CA ARG A 275 0.55 -19.28 -4.30
C ARG A 275 -0.52 -18.65 -5.17
N THR A 276 -1.24 -19.48 -5.91
CA THR A 276 -2.45 -19.08 -6.63
C THR A 276 -3.63 -19.84 -6.04
N ILE A 277 -4.70 -19.13 -5.72
CA ILE A 277 -5.81 -19.60 -4.89
C ILE A 277 -7.12 -19.35 -5.64
N VAL A 278 -8.08 -20.27 -5.51
CA VAL A 278 -9.46 -20.06 -5.95
C VAL A 278 -10.35 -19.96 -4.73
N ILE A 279 -11.11 -18.87 -4.66
CA ILE A 279 -12.04 -18.57 -3.58
C ILE A 279 -13.46 -18.56 -4.17
N ASN A 280 -14.38 -19.28 -3.55
CA ASN A 280 -15.77 -19.34 -4.00
C ASN A 280 -16.61 -18.15 -3.49
N SER A 281 -17.87 -18.10 -3.91
CA SER A 281 -18.83 -17.04 -3.55
C SER A 281 -19.23 -17.01 -2.07
N LYS A 282 -18.82 -18.03 -1.30
CA LYS A 282 -19.01 -18.15 0.15
C LYS A 282 -17.74 -17.80 0.93
N ARG A 283 -16.75 -17.18 0.27
CA ARG A 283 -15.45 -16.75 0.84
C ARG A 283 -14.58 -17.91 1.34
N GLN A 284 -14.79 -19.11 0.80
CA GLN A 284 -13.99 -20.29 1.14
C GLN A 284 -12.90 -20.53 0.10
N ILE A 285 -11.72 -20.92 0.58
CA ILE A 285 -10.66 -21.44 -0.28
C ILE A 285 -11.09 -22.82 -0.78
N ILE A 286 -11.29 -22.96 -2.08
CA ILE A 286 -11.70 -24.23 -2.69
C ILE A 286 -10.58 -24.92 -3.45
N TYR A 287 -9.53 -24.18 -3.81
CA TYR A 287 -8.35 -24.71 -4.47
C TYR A 287 -7.15 -23.81 -4.25
N GLN A 288 -5.95 -24.38 -4.20
CA GLN A 288 -4.71 -23.62 -4.15
C GLN A 288 -3.57 -24.42 -4.76
N VAL A 289 -2.65 -23.72 -5.43
CA VAL A 289 -1.41 -24.30 -5.97
C VAL A 289 -0.23 -23.49 -5.45
N PRO A 290 0.71 -24.10 -4.72
CA PRO A 290 1.95 -23.45 -4.32
C PRO A 290 2.93 -23.35 -5.52
N GLY A 291 3.80 -22.36 -5.46
CA GLY A 291 4.85 -22.14 -6.47
C GLY A 291 4.33 -21.65 -7.82
N LYS A 292 5.22 -21.70 -8.81
CA LYS A 292 4.95 -21.23 -10.19
C LYS A 292 4.25 -22.26 -11.08
N GLY A 293 4.02 -23.47 -10.57
CA GLY A 293 3.59 -24.65 -11.32
C GLY A 293 2.12 -24.68 -11.75
N TRP A 294 1.30 -23.72 -11.33
CA TRP A 294 -0.10 -23.67 -11.75
C TRP A 294 -0.22 -23.40 -13.26
N SER A 295 -1.23 -24.00 -13.90
CA SER A 295 -1.52 -23.82 -15.32
C SER A 295 -2.88 -23.15 -15.52
N VAL A 296 -2.98 -22.40 -16.62
CA VAL A 296 -4.22 -21.73 -17.01
C VAL A 296 -5.33 -22.75 -17.28
N ASP A 297 -5.00 -23.87 -17.90
CA ASP A 297 -5.99 -24.89 -18.28
C ASP A 297 -6.58 -25.63 -17.07
N ASP A 298 -5.77 -25.92 -16.04
CA ASP A 298 -6.24 -26.52 -14.78
C ASP A 298 -7.21 -25.57 -14.06
N PHE A 299 -6.85 -24.29 -13.96
CA PHE A 299 -7.73 -23.29 -13.34
C PHE A 299 -9.02 -23.09 -14.14
N LEU A 300 -8.93 -22.98 -15.47
CA LEU A 300 -10.11 -22.85 -16.33
C LEU A 300 -11.08 -24.04 -16.17
N SER A 301 -10.54 -25.26 -16.18
CA SER A 301 -11.34 -26.49 -16.02
C SER A 301 -12.09 -26.51 -14.68
N ARG A 302 -11.44 -26.02 -13.61
CA ARG A 302 -12.07 -25.92 -12.29
C ARG A 302 -13.16 -24.86 -12.24
N LEU A 303 -12.96 -23.71 -12.87
CA LEU A 303 -13.98 -22.66 -12.96
C LEU A 303 -15.23 -23.16 -13.71
N GLN A 304 -15.05 -23.94 -14.77
CA GLN A 304 -16.16 -24.57 -15.49
C GLN A 304 -16.91 -25.58 -14.61
N GLY A 305 -16.19 -26.38 -13.82
CA GLY A 305 -16.81 -27.35 -12.89
C GLY A 305 -17.62 -26.70 -11.75
N GLN A 306 -17.35 -25.44 -11.40
CA GLN A 306 -18.14 -24.72 -10.38
C GLN A 306 -19.51 -24.25 -10.88
N GLN A 307 -19.79 -24.29 -12.19
CA GLN A 307 -21.12 -23.95 -12.72
C GLN A 307 -22.16 -25.07 -12.51
N SER A 308 -21.71 -26.27 -12.17
CA SER A 308 -22.55 -27.47 -12.09
C SER A 308 -23.11 -27.76 -10.69
N ILE A 309 -22.98 -26.82 -9.73
CA ILE A 309 -23.42 -26.97 -8.34
C ILE A 309 -24.36 -25.83 -7.94
#